data_AF-A0A1H8P967-F1
#
_entry.id   AF-A0A1H8P967-F1
#
_cell.length_a   1.000
_cell.length_b   1.000
_cell.length_c   1.000
_cell.angle_alpha   90.00
_cell.angle_beta   90.00
_cell.angle_gamma   90.00
#
_symmetry.space_group_name_H-M   'P 1'
#
loop_
_entity.id
_entity.type
_entity.pdbx_description
1 polymer ?
#
loop_
_entity_poly.entity_id
_entity_poly.type
_entity_poly.pdbx_seq_one_letter_code
_entity_poly.pdbx_strand_id
1 'polypeptide(L)' 'MRGTQVVANYHVAVGDQNALGQYLVDRTVSPDKRPHLRIGCIHCGNEYLATDVSFHNCKCPSCQDGENNRPISRDLI' A
#
# COMPACT_ATOMS: atom_id res chain seq x y z
N MET A 1 -13.52 11.80 23.13
CA MET A 1 -12.91 10.47 22.94
C MET A 1 -12.12 10.52 21.65
N ARG A 2 -10.78 10.60 21.73
CA ARG A 2 -9.87 10.77 20.58
C ARG A 2 -8.95 9.55 20.53
N GLY A 3 -8.79 8.95 19.34
CA GLY A 3 -7.62 8.14 19.02
C GLY A 3 -7.88 6.66 18.72
N THR A 4 -8.53 6.34 17.60
CA THR A 4 -8.57 4.97 17.06
C THR A 4 -8.32 4.93 15.56
N GLN A 5 -7.34 5.71 15.08
CA GLN A 5 -6.98 5.72 13.65
C GLN A 5 -5.61 5.09 13.36
N VAL A 6 -4.80 4.79 14.39
CA VAL A 6 -3.43 4.26 14.22
C VAL A 6 -3.40 2.72 14.18
N VAL A 7 -4.51 2.04 14.49
CA VAL A 7 -4.53 0.57 14.70
C VAL A 7 -4.85 -0.24 13.43
N ALA A 8 -5.33 0.40 12.36
CA ALA A 8 -5.98 -0.30 11.25
C ALA A 8 -5.08 -1.29 10.49
N ASN A 9 -3.75 -1.13 10.55
CA ASN A 9 -2.81 -2.03 9.88
C ASN A 9 -1.93 -2.85 10.82
N TYR A 10 -2.06 -2.78 12.15
CA TYR A 10 -1.13 -3.54 13.03
C TYR A 10 -1.20 -5.06 12.80
N HIS A 11 -2.36 -5.56 12.37
CA HIS A 11 -2.63 -6.97 12.14
C HIS A 11 -2.25 -7.49 10.73
N VAL A 12 -1.84 -6.63 9.79
CA VAL A 12 -1.58 -7.06 8.41
C VAL A 12 -0.19 -7.71 8.29
N ALA A 13 -0.14 -9.01 7.99
CA ALA A 13 1.10 -9.74 7.77
C ALA A 13 1.51 -9.78 6.29
N VAL A 14 2.79 -10.01 6.02
CA VAL A 14 3.26 -10.26 4.64
C VAL A 14 2.50 -11.46 4.07
N GLY A 15 1.96 -11.30 2.87
CA GLY A 15 1.09 -12.27 2.20
C GLY A 15 -0.41 -12.05 2.42
N ASP A 16 -0.82 -11.22 3.39
CA ASP A 16 -2.24 -10.91 3.58
C ASP A 16 -2.83 -10.25 2.34
N GLN A 17 -4.08 -10.58 2.05
CA GLN A 17 -4.82 -10.05 0.89
C GLN A 17 -6.02 -9.22 1.35
N ASN A 18 -6.32 -8.14 0.64
CA ASN A 18 -7.55 -7.39 0.82
C ASN A 18 -8.64 -7.85 -0.18
N ALA A 19 -9.88 -7.39 0.03
CA ALA A 19 -11.02 -7.74 -0.83
C ALA A 19 -10.91 -7.21 -2.28
N LEU A 20 -9.94 -6.35 -2.55
CA LEU A 20 -9.70 -5.70 -3.84
C LEU A 20 -8.53 -6.34 -4.61
N GLY A 21 -7.97 -7.44 -4.12
CA GLY A 21 -6.90 -8.17 -4.81
C GLY A 21 -5.50 -7.57 -4.62
N GLN A 22 -5.31 -6.74 -3.60
CA GLN A 22 -3.99 -6.33 -3.17
C GLN A 22 -3.45 -7.28 -2.11
N TYR A 23 -2.15 -7.53 -2.13
CA TYR A 23 -1.46 -8.34 -1.14
C TYR A 23 -0.24 -7.64 -0.57
N LEU A 24 0.05 -7.83 0.71
CA LEU A 24 1.23 -7.22 1.33
C LEU A 24 2.49 -7.98 0.91
N VAL A 25 3.42 -7.30 0.25
CA VAL A 25 4.72 -7.86 -0.17
C VAL A 25 5.75 -7.69 0.94
N ASP A 26 5.82 -6.49 1.52
CA ASP A 26 6.77 -6.18 2.57
C ASP A 26 6.26 -5.04 3.46
N ARG A 27 6.73 -5.00 4.70
CA ARG A 27 6.47 -3.92 5.65
C ARG A 27 7.79 -3.39 6.16
N THR A 28 8.10 -2.15 5.82
CA THR A 28 9.23 -1.45 6.41
C THR A 28 8.72 -0.45 7.44
N VAL A 29 9.26 -0.51 8.66
CA VAL A 29 9.01 0.51 9.67
C VAL A 29 10.17 1.50 9.58
N SER A 30 9.91 2.71 9.07
CA SER A 30 10.91 3.76 9.06
C SER A 30 11.20 4.25 10.49
N PRO A 31 12.40 4.80 10.76
CA PRO A 31 12.73 5.38 12.07
C PRO A 31 11.77 6.51 12.49
N ASP A 32 11.09 7.14 11.52
CA ASP A 32 10.01 8.12 11.74
C ASP A 32 8.69 7.50 12.22
N LYS A 33 8.69 6.20 12.54
CA LYS A 33 7.56 5.40 13.06
C LYS A 33 6.36 5.32 12.11
N ARG A 34 6.55 5.62 10.82
CA ARG A 34 5.50 5.45 9.81
C ARG A 34 5.70 4.11 9.11
N PRO A 35 4.72 3.19 9.19
CA PRO A 35 4.81 1.94 8.45
C PRO A 35 4.64 2.22 6.96
N HIS A 36 5.66 1.88 6.18
CA HIS A 36 5.57 1.83 4.72
C HIS A 36 5.20 0.41 4.33
N LEU A 37 4.07 0.27 3.63
CA LEU A 37 3.62 -1.02 3.12
C LEU A 37 3.97 -1.11 1.64
N ARG A 38 4.73 -2.12 1.25
CA ARG A 38 4.91 -2.51 -0.14
C ARG A 38 3.80 -3.47 -0.50
N ILE A 39 2.97 -3.09 -1.44
CA ILE A 39 1.74 -3.80 -1.81
C ILE A 39 1.85 -4.24 -3.27
N GLY A 40 1.52 -5.50 -3.54
CA GLY A 40 1.38 -6.04 -4.89
C GLY A 40 -0.10 -6.16 -5.26
N CYS A 41 -0.40 -6.15 -6.55
CA CYS A 41 -1.75 -6.36 -7.09
C CYS A 41 -1.82 -7.67 -7.89
N ILE A 42 -2.76 -8.56 -7.58
CA ILE A 42 -2.92 -9.82 -8.32
C ILE A 42 -3.46 -9.62 -9.74
N HIS A 43 -4.14 -8.49 -10.00
CA HIS A 43 -4.78 -8.23 -11.28
C HIS A 43 -3.81 -7.74 -12.35
N CYS A 44 -2.82 -6.93 -11.97
CA CYS A 44 -1.87 -6.33 -12.91
C CYS A 44 -0.41 -6.72 -12.64
N GLY A 45 -0.11 -7.37 -11.51
CA GLY A 45 1.24 -7.75 -11.12
C GLY A 45 2.11 -6.59 -10.62
N ASN A 46 1.61 -5.35 -10.64
CA ASN A 46 2.39 -4.19 -10.22
C ASN A 46 2.49 -4.10 -8.70
N GLU A 47 3.63 -3.58 -8.25
CA GLU A 47 3.92 -3.28 -6.86
C GLU A 47 4.02 -1.77 -6.63
N TYR A 48 3.58 -1.31 -5.46
CA TYR A 48 3.60 0.10 -5.09
C TYR A 48 3.72 0.29 -3.58
N LEU A 49 4.14 1.49 -3.18
CA LEU A 49 4.29 1.86 -1.77
C LEU A 49 3.04 2.61 -1.29
N ALA A 50 2.45 2.12 -0.21
CA ALA A 50 1.38 2.80 0.50
C ALA A 50 1.92 3.39 1.81
N THR A 51 1.77 4.71 1.95
CA THR A 51 2.17 5.47 3.14
C THR A 51 1.04 5.62 4.17
N ASP A 52 -0.20 5.26 3.79
CA ASP A 52 -1.38 5.41 4.64
C ASP A 52 -1.95 4.08 5.12
N VAL A 53 -2.30 4.08 6.41
CA VAL A 53 -2.52 2.90 7.25
C VAL A 53 -3.84 2.15 7.01
N SER A 54 -4.35 2.14 5.78
CA SER A 54 -5.59 1.41 5.42
C SER A 54 -5.36 0.40 4.30
N PHE A 55 -4.63 -0.69 4.58
CA PHE A 55 -4.40 -1.78 3.63
C PHE A 55 -5.73 -2.38 3.11
N HIS A 56 -6.70 -2.55 4.01
CA HIS A 56 -8.02 -3.12 3.69
C HIS A 56 -8.83 -2.30 2.68
N ASN A 57 -8.58 -1.00 2.56
CA ASN A 57 -9.24 -0.10 1.61
C ASN A 57 -8.30 0.40 0.51
N CYS A 58 -7.06 -0.11 0.48
CA CYS A 58 -6.07 0.30 -0.50
C CYS A 58 -6.49 -0.21 -1.88
N LYS A 59 -6.45 0.65 -2.90
CA LYS A 59 -6.73 0.30 -4.29
C LYS A 59 -5.43 0.26 -5.08
N CYS A 60 -5.36 -0.62 -6.08
CA CYS A 60 -4.21 -0.63 -6.98
C CYS A 60 -4.20 0.62 -7.86
N PRO A 61 -3.15 1.47 -7.79
CA PRO A 61 -3.07 2.70 -8.59
C PRO A 61 -3.01 2.45 -10.09
N SER A 62 -2.49 1.31 -10.53
CA SER A 62 -2.36 1.00 -11.96
C SER A 62 -3.65 0.53 -12.63
N CYS A 63 -4.57 -0.11 -11.90
CA CYS A 63 -5.73 -0.77 -12.52
C CYS A 63 -7.07 -0.48 -11.84
N GLN A 64 -7.08 0.13 -10.66
CA GLN A 64 -8.30 0.41 -9.89
C GLN A 64 -8.45 1.88 -9.50
N ASP A 65 -7.36 2.65 -9.48
CA ASP A 65 -7.34 4.08 -9.15
C ASP A 65 -7.15 4.94 -10.41
N GLY A 66 -7.84 4.58 -11.50
CA GLY A 66 -7.75 5.27 -12.79
C GLY A 66 -7.65 6.79 -12.63
N GLU A 67 -6.55 7.36 -13.12
CA GLU A 67 -6.11 8.76 -12.97
C GLU A 67 -5.33 9.09 -11.67
N ASN A 68 -3.99 9.01 -11.75
CA ASN A 68 -2.99 9.97 -11.21
C ASN A 68 -1.67 9.35 -10.75
N ASN A 69 -1.47 8.03 -10.87
CA ASN A 69 -0.15 7.48 -10.60
C ASN A 69 0.75 7.68 -11.83
N ARG A 70 1.30 8.89 -11.96
CA ARG A 70 2.47 9.10 -12.81
C ARG A 70 3.49 8.04 -12.39
N PRO A 71 3.93 7.14 -13.28
CA PRO A 71 5.09 6.34 -12.98
C PRO A 71 6.18 7.34 -12.56
N ILE A 72 6.89 7.04 -11.48
CA ILE A 72 8.18 7.65 -11.21
C ILE A 72 9.03 7.36 -12.44
N SER A 73 8.97 8.28 -13.41
CA SER A 73 9.79 8.28 -14.61
C SER A 73 11.22 8.26 -14.10
N ARG A 74 11.88 7.16 -14.42
CA ARG A 74 13.29 6.95 -14.15
C ARG A 74 14.08 7.43 -15.38
N ASP A 75 13.65 8.54 -15.98
CA ASP A 75 14.28 9.17 -17.13
C ASP A 75 14.53 10.64 -16.81
N LEU A 76 15.53 10.85 -15.95
CA LEU A 76 16.29 12.09 -15.91
C LEU A 76 17.65 11.79 -16.54
N ILE A 77 17.73 11.89 -17.87
CA ILE A 77 18.98 12.08 -18.64
C ILE A 77 18.70 13.11 -19.72
#